data_AF-A0A6G4XK29-F1
#
_entry.id   AF-A0A6G4XK29-F1
#
_cell.length_a   1.000
_cell.length_b   1.000
_cell.length_c   1.000
_cell.angle_alpha   90.00
_cell.angle_beta   90.00
_cell.angle_gamma   90.00
#
_symmetry.space_group_name_H-M   'P 1'
#
loop_
_entity.id
_entity.type
_entity.pdbx_description
1 polymer ?
#
loop_
_entity_poly.entity_id
_entity_poly.type
_entity_poly.pdbx_seq_one_letter_code
_entity_poly.pdbx_strand_id
1 'polypeptide(L)'
;MGRGGGPGRQCLNARVSETVGVRLDVVRVFCGPDGRHGNQLGVVRDGASVPGEAARQQLAAELGYSETVFVDDDERGVIDIYTPSVRLPFAGHPCVGAAWLLDLPELLPPAGVVASRQDGEFTWIAARAEWAPGRTLRQFASPGEVEALDVPPPGEWIYAWAWQDEAAGRVRARAFPG
;
A
#
# COMPACT_ATOMS: atom_id res chain seq x y z
N MET A 1 23.65 -22.72 24.16
CA MET A 1 24.09 -21.50 23.47
C MET A 1 22.84 -20.83 22.90
N GLY A 2 22.25 -19.91 23.65
CA GLY A 2 20.94 -19.32 23.35
C GLY A 2 21.02 -18.29 22.25
N ARG A 3 20.16 -18.39 21.24
CA ARG A 3 19.97 -17.33 20.24
C ARG A 3 19.13 -16.24 20.87
N GLY A 4 19.76 -15.12 21.19
CA GLY A 4 19.09 -13.93 21.70
C GLY A 4 18.12 -13.38 20.66
N GLY A 5 16.86 -13.24 21.07
CA GLY A 5 15.86 -12.51 20.30
C GLY A 5 16.22 -11.04 20.26
N GLY A 6 16.43 -10.51 19.05
CA GLY A 6 16.59 -9.08 18.83
C GLY A 6 15.30 -8.31 19.14
N PRO A 7 15.38 -7.00 19.41
CA PRO A 7 14.24 -6.18 19.78
C PRO A 7 13.19 -6.21 18.65
N GLY A 8 11.96 -6.56 19.00
CA GLY A 8 10.85 -6.68 18.07
C GLY A 8 10.62 -5.38 17.30
N ARG A 9 10.46 -5.50 15.98
CA ARG A 9 10.18 -4.40 15.04
C ARG A 9 8.86 -3.70 15.45
N GLN A 10 8.94 -2.63 16.23
CA GLN A 10 7.78 -1.85 16.70
C GLN A 10 7.36 -0.79 15.66
N CYS A 11 6.81 -1.26 14.54
CA CYS A 11 5.54 -0.70 14.10
C CYS A 11 4.47 -1.58 14.73
N LEU A 12 3.36 -1.04 15.23
CA LEU A 12 2.28 -1.83 15.84
C LEU A 12 1.65 -2.76 14.78
N ASN A 13 2.28 -3.90 14.54
CA ASN A 13 1.80 -4.99 13.72
C ASN A 13 1.11 -5.95 14.67
N ALA A 14 -0.16 -5.68 14.93
CA ALA A 14 -0.97 -6.59 15.70
C ALA A 14 -1.21 -7.84 14.83
N ARG A 15 -0.77 -9.01 15.31
CA ARG A 15 -1.40 -10.27 14.90
C ARG A 15 -2.82 -10.21 15.43
N VAL A 16 -3.80 -9.96 14.56
CA VAL A 16 -5.21 -9.95 14.97
C VAL A 16 -5.87 -11.17 14.36
N SER A 17 -6.29 -12.06 15.26
CA SER A 17 -7.40 -13.02 15.25
C SER A 17 -7.79 -13.72 13.94
N GLU A 18 -8.11 -15.01 14.07
CA GLU A 18 -8.86 -15.79 13.07
C GLU A 18 -10.24 -15.14 12.83
N THR A 19 -10.32 -14.21 11.89
CA THR A 19 -11.59 -13.76 11.33
C THR A 19 -11.82 -14.61 10.10
N VAL A 20 -12.88 -15.43 10.10
CA VAL A 20 -13.21 -16.36 9.00
C VAL A 20 -12.12 -17.43 8.75
N GLY A 21 -11.47 -17.94 9.80
CA GLY A 21 -10.52 -19.07 9.68
C GLY A 21 -9.26 -18.80 8.84
N VAL A 22 -8.99 -17.53 8.47
CA VAL A 22 -7.79 -17.11 7.74
C VAL A 22 -6.80 -16.39 8.65
N ARG A 23 -5.50 -16.59 8.41
CA ARG A 23 -4.44 -15.87 9.13
C ARG A 23 -4.24 -14.49 8.52
N LEU A 24 -4.75 -13.47 9.21
CA LEU A 24 -4.64 -12.07 8.85
C LEU A 24 -3.57 -11.34 9.68
N ASP A 25 -2.60 -10.73 9.02
CA ASP A 25 -1.74 -9.70 9.60
C ASP A 25 -2.24 -8.31 9.18
N VAL A 26 -2.14 -7.34 10.08
CA VAL A 26 -2.43 -5.93 9.75
C VAL A 26 -1.15 -5.13 9.91
N VAL A 27 -0.68 -4.58 8.78
CA VAL A 27 0.53 -3.75 8.71
C VAL A 27 0.13 -2.30 8.47
N ARG A 28 0.85 -1.36 9.10
CA ARG A 28 0.66 0.07 8.87
C ARG A 28 1.86 0.63 8.10
N VAL A 29 1.64 1.01 6.84
CA VAL A 29 2.69 1.43 5.90
C VAL A 29 2.82 2.96 5.90
N PHE A 30 4.04 3.49 5.81
CA PHE A 30 4.35 4.93 5.86
C PHE A 30 3.93 5.61 7.17
N CYS A 31 4.24 4.99 8.31
CA CYS A 31 4.08 5.61 9.62
C CYS A 31 5.05 6.78 9.82
N GLY A 32 4.63 7.77 10.62
CA GLY A 32 5.54 8.78 11.14
C GLY A 32 6.52 8.20 12.18
N PRO A 33 7.55 8.96 12.59
CA PRO A 33 8.55 8.51 13.58
C PRO A 33 7.97 8.15 14.95
N ASP A 34 6.78 8.66 15.27
CA ASP A 34 6.04 8.38 16.50
C ASP A 34 5.07 7.18 16.37
N GLY A 35 5.16 6.44 15.26
CA GLY A 35 4.31 5.29 14.96
C GLY A 35 2.86 5.66 14.61
N ARG A 36 2.52 6.96 14.51
CA ARG A 36 1.19 7.42 14.10
C ARG A 36 1.08 7.53 12.58
N HIS A 37 -0.14 7.78 12.10
CA HIS A 37 -0.46 7.92 10.67
C HIS A 37 -0.28 6.62 9.88
N GLY A 38 0.10 6.70 8.60
CA GLY A 38 0.24 5.54 7.73
C GLY A 38 -1.08 4.91 7.28
N ASN A 39 -0.99 4.08 6.24
CA ASN A 39 -2.13 3.35 5.69
C ASN A 39 -2.18 1.92 6.23
N GLN A 40 -3.37 1.44 6.61
CA GLN A 40 -3.56 0.07 7.05
C GLN A 40 -3.67 -0.86 5.85
N LEU A 41 -2.94 -1.96 5.93
CA LEU A 41 -2.89 -3.02 4.94
C LEU A 41 -3.28 -4.34 5.60
N GLY A 42 -4.32 -5.00 5.08
CA GLY A 42 -4.61 -6.39 5.43
C GLY A 42 -3.70 -7.33 4.63
N VAL A 43 -3.09 -8.32 5.28
CA VAL A 43 -2.29 -9.36 4.63
C VAL A 43 -2.76 -10.74 5.05
N VAL A 44 -3.36 -11.47 4.11
CA VAL A 44 -3.75 -12.88 4.27
C VAL A 44 -2.56 -13.74 3.89
N ARG A 45 -1.91 -14.38 4.89
CA ARG A 45 -0.67 -15.15 4.67
C ARG A 45 -0.86 -16.48 3.96
N ASP A 46 -2.06 -17.05 4.05
CA ASP A 46 -2.44 -18.27 3.34
C ASP A 46 -3.46 -17.89 2.27
N GLY A 47 -2.99 -17.25 1.20
CA GLY A 47 -3.84 -16.81 0.09
C GLY A 47 -4.51 -17.98 -0.64
N ALA A 48 -3.87 -19.15 -0.61
CA ALA A 48 -4.40 -20.39 -1.19
C ALA A 48 -5.66 -20.89 -0.47
N SER A 49 -5.83 -20.59 0.83
CA SER A 49 -7.06 -20.90 1.57
C SER A 49 -8.28 -20.06 1.14
N VAL A 50 -8.07 -19.01 0.34
CA VAL A 50 -9.13 -18.17 -0.25
C VAL A 50 -9.04 -18.26 -1.77
N PRO A 51 -9.48 -19.39 -2.36
CA PRO A 51 -9.30 -19.63 -3.78
C PRO A 51 -10.26 -18.81 -4.63
N GLY A 52 -9.72 -18.23 -5.70
CA GLY A 52 -10.49 -17.55 -6.74
C GLY A 52 -10.82 -16.10 -6.44
N GLU A 53 -11.03 -15.35 -7.52
CA GLU A 53 -11.18 -13.89 -7.47
C GLU A 53 -12.42 -13.44 -6.69
N ALA A 54 -13.54 -14.15 -6.83
CA ALA A 54 -14.78 -13.79 -6.14
C ALA A 54 -14.68 -13.89 -4.61
N ALA A 55 -14.07 -14.95 -4.09
CA ALA A 55 -13.89 -15.13 -2.65
C ALA A 55 -12.92 -14.09 -2.06
N ARG A 56 -11.82 -13.81 -2.78
CA ARG A 56 -10.86 -12.76 -2.40
C ARG A 56 -11.48 -11.37 -2.41
N GLN A 57 -12.27 -11.05 -3.44
CA GLN A 57 -12.96 -9.78 -3.55
C GLN A 57 -13.98 -9.59 -2.44
N GLN A 58 -14.76 -10.64 -2.14
CA GLN A 58 -15.71 -10.63 -1.02
C GLN A 58 -15.00 -10.39 0.31
N LEU A 59 -13.92 -11.13 0.59
CA LEU A 59 -13.17 -10.96 1.84
C LEU A 59 -12.52 -9.57 1.93
N ALA A 60 -11.93 -9.06 0.85
CA ALA A 60 -11.37 -7.71 0.84
C ALA A 60 -12.45 -6.64 1.11
N ALA A 61 -13.66 -6.82 0.57
CA ALA A 61 -14.81 -5.95 0.86
C ALA A 61 -15.24 -6.02 2.33
N GLU A 62 -15.30 -7.23 2.90
CA GLU A 62 -15.66 -7.45 4.31
C GLU A 62 -14.61 -6.89 5.28
N LEU A 63 -13.32 -7.01 4.96
CA LEU A 63 -12.23 -6.48 5.77
C LEU A 63 -12.15 -4.95 5.73
N GLY A 64 -12.49 -4.33 4.61
CA GLY A 64 -12.64 -2.87 4.49
C GLY A 64 -11.34 -2.05 4.59
N TYR A 65 -10.17 -2.69 4.55
CA TYR A 65 -8.89 -1.98 4.39
C TYR A 65 -8.83 -1.32 3.00
N SER A 66 -8.00 -0.29 2.85
CA SER A 66 -7.76 0.31 1.52
C SER A 66 -7.35 -0.75 0.50
N GLU A 67 -6.50 -1.68 0.93
CA GLU A 67 -6.10 -2.85 0.18
C GLU A 67 -5.91 -4.04 1.12
N THR A 68 -6.16 -5.23 0.57
CA THR A 68 -5.83 -6.53 1.14
C THR A 68 -4.91 -7.27 0.17
N VAL A 69 -3.80 -7.80 0.69
CA VAL A 69 -2.84 -8.65 -0.02
C VAL A 69 -3.08 -10.10 0.36
N PHE A 70 -3.19 -10.97 -0.64
CA PHE A 70 -3.19 -12.42 -0.49
C PHE A 70 -1.83 -12.94 -0.89
N VAL A 71 -1.19 -13.70 -0.01
CA VAL A 71 0.11 -14.32 -0.28
C VAL A 71 -0.12 -15.75 -0.74
N ASP A 72 0.12 -16.01 -2.02
CA ASP A 72 -0.10 -17.32 -2.65
C ASP A 72 1.10 -18.24 -2.51
N ASP A 73 2.29 -17.66 -2.40
CA ASP A 73 3.56 -18.36 -2.15
C ASP A 73 4.49 -17.40 -1.39
N ASP A 74 4.74 -17.68 -0.11
CA ASP A 74 5.54 -16.84 0.77
C ASP A 74 7.06 -17.05 0.60
N GLU A 75 7.48 -18.14 -0.02
CA GLU A 75 8.89 -18.37 -0.38
C GLU A 75 9.26 -17.62 -1.67
N ARG A 76 8.32 -17.56 -2.64
CA ARG A 76 8.51 -16.90 -3.94
C ARG A 76 7.98 -15.47 -4.00
N GLY A 77 7.24 -15.02 -2.99
CA GLY A 77 6.64 -13.70 -2.95
C GLY A 77 5.49 -13.51 -3.94
N VAL A 78 4.78 -14.59 -4.30
CA VAL A 78 3.60 -14.50 -5.18
C VAL A 78 2.45 -13.88 -4.39
N ILE A 79 1.95 -12.75 -4.87
CA ILE A 79 0.92 -11.98 -4.18
C ILE A 79 -0.19 -11.56 -5.12
N ASP A 80 -1.38 -11.35 -4.55
CA ASP A 80 -2.55 -10.83 -5.23
C ASP A 80 -3.16 -9.69 -4.42
N ILE A 81 -3.60 -8.61 -5.07
CA ILE A 81 -3.92 -7.35 -4.40
C ILE A 81 -5.35 -6.94 -4.72
N TYR A 82 -6.12 -6.63 -3.69
CA TYR A 82 -7.52 -6.25 -3.82
C TYR A 82 -7.81 -4.99 -3.02
N THR A 83 -8.52 -4.05 -3.62
CA THR A 83 -9.32 -3.07 -2.87
C THR A 83 -10.65 -3.71 -2.48
N PRO A 84 -11.50 -3.05 -1.65
CA PRO A 84 -12.85 -3.52 -1.38
C PRO A 84 -13.73 -3.71 -2.63
N SER A 85 -13.41 -3.06 -3.76
CA SER A 85 -14.25 -3.05 -4.96
C SER A 85 -13.62 -3.71 -6.19
N VAL A 86 -12.29 -3.78 -6.27
CA VAL A 86 -11.60 -4.28 -7.46
C VAL A 86 -10.23 -4.88 -7.14
N ARG A 87 -9.85 -5.90 -7.93
CA ARG A 87 -8.50 -6.46 -8.00
C ARG A 87 -7.54 -5.50 -8.69
N LEU A 88 -6.35 -5.32 -8.12
CA LEU A 88 -5.30 -4.47 -8.67
C LEU A 88 -4.15 -5.32 -9.21
N PRO A 89 -3.63 -5.01 -10.42
CA PRO A 89 -2.44 -5.69 -10.93
C PRO A 89 -1.17 -5.28 -10.16
N PHE A 90 -1.16 -4.09 -9.57
CA PHE A 90 -0.07 -3.54 -8.77
C PHE A 90 -0.60 -2.45 -7.83
N ALA A 91 -0.01 -2.35 -6.65
CA ALA A 91 -0.19 -1.21 -5.75
C ALA A 91 1.08 -0.98 -4.93
N GLY A 92 1.50 0.27 -4.78
CA GLY A 92 2.78 0.63 -4.16
C GLY A 92 2.87 0.29 -2.67
N HIS A 93 2.04 0.93 -1.84
CA HIS A 93 2.10 0.70 -0.40
C HIS A 93 1.76 -0.75 0.02
N PRO A 94 0.87 -1.49 -0.68
CA PRO A 94 0.68 -2.92 -0.42
C PRO A 94 1.94 -3.73 -0.69
N CYS A 95 2.67 -3.47 -1.78
CA CYS A 95 3.95 -4.12 -2.06
C CYS A 95 5.01 -3.76 -1.01
N VAL A 96 5.08 -2.50 -0.54
CA VAL A 96 6.01 -2.11 0.54
C VAL A 96 5.69 -2.87 1.83
N GLY A 97 4.42 -2.94 2.21
CA GLY A 97 3.98 -3.65 3.42
C GLY A 97 4.21 -5.16 3.35
N ALA A 98 3.90 -5.78 2.20
CA ALA A 98 4.15 -7.19 1.96
C ALA A 98 5.66 -7.51 1.97
N ALA A 99 6.48 -6.71 1.29
CA ALA A 99 7.94 -6.90 1.29
C ALA A 99 8.55 -6.77 2.70
N TRP A 100 8.06 -5.81 3.51
CA TRP A 100 8.47 -5.67 4.89
C TRP A 100 8.09 -6.89 5.75
N LEU A 101 6.90 -7.46 5.51
CA LEU A 101 6.35 -8.57 6.28
C LEU A 101 6.97 -9.92 5.91
N LEU A 102 7.26 -10.13 4.63
CA LEU A 102 7.81 -11.37 4.08
C LEU A 102 9.35 -11.40 4.07
N ASP A 103 9.99 -10.23 4.14
CA ASP A 103 11.47 -10.09 4.13
C ASP A 103 12.12 -10.70 2.88
N LEU A 104 11.46 -10.55 1.72
CA LEU A 104 11.91 -11.09 0.43
C LEU A 104 12.61 -10.02 -0.44
N PRO A 105 13.51 -10.44 -1.35
CA PRO A 105 14.14 -9.54 -2.31
C PRO A 105 13.24 -9.19 -3.51
N GLU A 106 12.16 -9.95 -3.73
CA GLU A 106 11.23 -9.72 -4.84
C GLU A 106 9.80 -10.10 -4.43
N LEU A 107 8.83 -9.43 -5.03
CA LEU A 107 7.42 -9.78 -5.01
C LEU A 107 6.92 -9.96 -6.45
N LEU A 108 5.93 -10.83 -6.62
CA LEU A 108 5.33 -11.18 -7.90
C LEU A 108 3.83 -10.88 -7.88
N PRO A 109 3.41 -9.60 -7.90
CA PRO A 109 2.02 -9.23 -8.18
C PRO A 109 1.66 -9.52 -9.66
N PRO A 110 0.37 -9.46 -10.03
CA PRO A 110 -0.06 -9.76 -11.41
C PRO A 110 0.58 -8.88 -12.49
N ALA A 111 1.02 -7.66 -12.16
CA ALA A 111 1.72 -6.78 -13.09
C ALA A 111 3.13 -7.27 -13.48
N GLY A 112 3.77 -8.09 -12.65
CA GLY A 112 5.13 -8.59 -12.84
C GLY A 112 6.05 -8.33 -11.63
N VAL A 113 7.35 -8.58 -11.81
CA VAL A 113 8.35 -8.52 -10.73
C VAL A 113 8.48 -7.12 -10.13
N VAL A 114 8.37 -7.04 -8.81
CA VAL A 114 8.68 -5.87 -7.99
C VAL A 114 9.90 -6.20 -7.14
N ALA A 115 11.03 -5.56 -7.40
CA ALA A 115 12.21 -5.74 -6.56
C ALA A 115 12.00 -5.05 -5.21
N SER A 116 12.48 -5.66 -4.13
CA SER A 116 12.45 -5.11 -2.78
C SER A 116 13.81 -5.17 -2.10
N ARG A 117 14.07 -4.21 -1.24
CA ARG A 117 15.28 -4.21 -0.40
C ARG A 117 14.99 -3.58 0.96
N GLN A 118 15.69 -4.10 1.96
CA GLN A 118 15.72 -3.54 3.31
C GLN A 118 16.92 -2.60 3.44
N ASP A 119 16.74 -1.48 4.13
CA ASP A 119 17.75 -0.45 4.33
C ASP A 119 17.57 0.18 5.71
N GLY A 120 18.22 -0.44 6.71
CA GLY A 120 18.00 -0.10 8.11
C GLY A 120 16.54 -0.34 8.51
N GLU A 121 15.85 0.74 8.87
CA GLU A 121 14.43 0.72 9.25
C GLU A 121 13.46 0.83 8.05
N PHE A 122 13.97 1.08 6.84
CA PHE A 122 13.16 1.33 5.65
C PHE A 122 13.08 0.11 4.73
N THR A 123 11.87 -0.16 4.24
CA THR A 123 11.63 -1.06 3.11
C THR A 123 11.45 -0.25 1.84
N TRP A 124 12.16 -0.62 0.79
CA TRP A 124 12.04 -0.03 -0.54
C TRP A 124 11.50 -1.06 -1.53
N ILE A 125 10.74 -0.56 -2.50
CA ILE A 125 10.38 -1.32 -3.71
C ILE A 125 10.82 -0.57 -4.96
N ALA A 126 11.11 -1.32 -6.02
CA ALA A 126 11.30 -0.79 -7.37
C ALA A 126 10.34 -1.51 -8.32
N ALA A 127 9.53 -0.72 -9.03
CA ALA A 127 8.49 -1.19 -9.95
C ALA A 127 8.47 -0.31 -11.20
N ARG A 128 7.81 -0.77 -12.27
CA ARG A 128 7.68 0.00 -13.51
C ARG A 128 6.71 1.17 -13.30
N ALA A 129 7.15 2.38 -13.64
CA ALA A 129 6.35 3.60 -13.46
C ALA A 129 5.01 3.55 -14.23
N GLU A 130 4.99 2.88 -15.39
CA GLU A 130 3.81 2.71 -16.24
C GLU A 130 2.68 1.87 -15.61
N TRP A 131 2.96 1.10 -14.56
CA TRP A 131 1.92 0.36 -13.82
C TRP A 131 1.08 1.26 -12.93
N ALA A 132 1.58 2.46 -12.62
CA ALA A 132 0.85 3.42 -11.86
C ALA A 132 -0.18 4.09 -12.80
N PRO A 133 -1.49 4.09 -12.48
CA PRO A 133 -2.51 4.66 -13.36
C PRO A 133 -2.18 6.11 -13.71
N GLY A 134 -2.54 6.56 -14.91
CA GLY A 134 -2.40 7.97 -15.27
C GLY A 134 -3.16 8.85 -14.27
N ARG A 135 -2.56 9.96 -13.84
CA ARG A 135 -3.27 11.00 -13.08
C ARG A 135 -3.14 12.33 -13.80
N THR A 136 -4.20 13.10 -13.75
CA THR A 136 -4.21 14.41 -14.38
C THR A 136 -3.65 15.43 -13.41
N LEU A 137 -2.51 15.99 -13.77
CA LEU A 137 -1.87 17.05 -13.01
C LEU A 137 -2.47 18.39 -13.45
N ARG A 138 -3.07 19.13 -12.51
CA ARG A 138 -3.63 20.45 -12.76
C ARG A 138 -2.89 21.47 -11.91
N GLN A 139 -2.13 22.33 -12.57
CA GLN A 139 -1.42 23.41 -11.92
C GLN A 139 -2.36 24.61 -11.68
N PHE A 140 -2.27 25.21 -10.51
CA PHE A 140 -2.96 26.42 -10.08
C PHE A 140 -1.96 27.55 -9.82
N ALA A 141 -2.45 28.79 -9.76
CA ALA A 141 -1.59 29.96 -9.65
C ALA A 141 -1.00 30.12 -8.26
N SER A 142 -1.69 29.65 -7.21
CA SER A 142 -1.23 29.78 -5.84
C SER A 142 -1.60 28.58 -4.94
N PRO A 143 -0.86 28.35 -3.85
CA PRO A 143 -1.23 27.37 -2.83
C PRO A 143 -2.63 27.61 -2.24
N GLY A 144 -3.04 28.88 -2.09
CA GLY A 144 -4.35 29.24 -1.56
C GLY A 144 -5.50 28.80 -2.45
N GLU A 145 -5.33 28.85 -3.77
CA GLU A 145 -6.32 28.30 -4.72
C GLU A 145 -6.48 26.79 -4.56
N VAL A 146 -5.37 26.05 -4.45
CA VAL A 146 -5.40 24.60 -4.23
C VAL A 146 -6.14 24.27 -2.94
N GLU A 147 -5.88 25.00 -1.86
CA GLU A 147 -6.55 24.82 -0.57
C GLU A 147 -8.04 25.13 -0.61
N ALA A 148 -8.44 26.14 -1.37
CA ALA A 148 -9.83 26.54 -1.51
C ALA A 148 -10.67 25.62 -2.43
N LEU A 149 -10.06 24.65 -3.12
CA LEU A 149 -10.80 23.75 -4.01
C LEU A 149 -11.87 22.94 -3.26
N ASP A 150 -13.09 22.97 -3.79
CA ASP A 150 -14.12 22.00 -3.42
C ASP A 150 -13.75 20.61 -3.92
N VAL A 151 -14.32 19.57 -3.28
CA VAL A 151 -14.21 18.20 -3.78
C VAL A 151 -14.98 18.13 -5.10
N PRO A 152 -14.34 17.80 -6.24
CA PRO A 152 -15.03 17.69 -7.52
C PRO A 152 -16.05 16.53 -7.48
N PRO A 153 -17.07 16.54 -8.35
CA PRO A 153 -17.92 15.37 -8.54
C PRO A 153 -17.08 14.16 -9.00
N PRO A 154 -17.59 12.93 -8.82
CA PRO A 154 -16.88 11.74 -9.26
C PRO A 154 -16.45 11.80 -10.72
N GLY A 155 -15.24 11.34 -11.03
CA GLY A 155 -14.69 11.47 -12.37
C GLY A 155 -13.19 11.25 -12.48
N GLU A 156 -12.49 12.19 -13.11
CA GLU A 156 -11.06 12.08 -13.36
C GLU A 156 -10.24 12.16 -12.06
N TRP A 157 -9.22 11.32 -11.94
CA TRP A 157 -8.28 11.40 -10.83
C TRP A 157 -7.32 12.59 -11.02
N ILE A 158 -7.56 13.66 -10.26
CA ILE A 158 -6.85 14.94 -10.38
C ILE A 158 -5.87 15.12 -9.21
N TYR A 159 -4.64 15.49 -9.53
CA TYR A 159 -3.71 16.14 -8.60
C TYR A 159 -3.70 17.64 -8.89
N ALA A 160 -4.41 18.41 -8.06
CA ALA A 160 -4.34 19.85 -8.07
C ALA A 160 -3.09 20.30 -7.32
N TRP A 161 -2.26 21.13 -7.92
CA TRP A 161 -1.02 21.58 -7.29
C TRP A 161 -0.65 23.01 -7.67
N ALA A 162 0.15 23.67 -6.82
CA ALA A 162 0.76 24.95 -7.11
C ALA A 162 2.15 25.01 -6.47
N TRP A 163 3.05 25.80 -7.05
CA TRP A 163 4.32 26.11 -6.41
C TRP A 163 4.08 26.88 -5.12
N GLN A 164 4.59 26.35 -4.02
CA GLN A 164 4.71 27.11 -2.78
C GLN A 164 6.05 27.86 -2.74
N ASP A 165 7.10 27.20 -3.25
CA ASP A 165 8.42 27.76 -3.49
C ASP A 165 9.06 26.96 -4.63
N GLU A 166 9.10 27.54 -5.83
CA GLU A 166 9.63 26.88 -7.03
C GLU A 166 11.15 26.68 -6.93
N ALA A 167 11.88 27.67 -6.40
CA ALA A 167 13.33 27.59 -6.25
C ALA A 167 13.74 26.47 -5.27
N ALA A 168 12.93 26.24 -4.23
CA ALA A 168 13.14 25.15 -3.28
C ALA A 168 12.46 23.82 -3.68
N GLY A 169 11.77 23.75 -4.82
CA GLY A 169 11.07 22.54 -5.29
C GLY A 169 9.89 22.13 -4.39
N ARG A 170 9.25 23.08 -3.71
CA ARG A 170 8.13 22.82 -2.78
C ARG A 170 6.80 23.15 -3.43
N VAL A 171 5.88 22.19 -3.37
CA VAL A 171 4.51 22.33 -3.89
C VAL A 171 3.48 22.19 -2.77
N ARG A 172 2.35 22.87 -2.95
CA ARG A 172 1.11 22.54 -2.26
C ARG A 172 0.26 21.71 -3.22
N ALA A 173 -0.19 20.53 -2.78
CA ALA A 173 -0.99 19.65 -3.62
C ALA A 173 -2.17 19.05 -2.84
N ARG A 174 -3.26 18.76 -3.57
CA ARG A 174 -4.41 17.96 -3.12
C ARG A 174 -4.77 16.96 -4.21
N ALA A 175 -5.06 15.73 -3.79
CA ALA A 175 -5.45 14.64 -4.66
C ALA A 175 -6.96 14.39 -4.56
N PHE A 176 -7.61 14.22 -5.71
CA PHE A 176 -9.02 13.89 -5.82
C PHE A 176 -9.13 12.60 -6.63
N PRO A 177 -9.38 11.44 -5.99
CA PRO A 177 -9.38 10.14 -6.65
C PRO A 177 -10.55 9.89 -7.61
N GLY A 178 -11.47 10.85 -7.73
CA GLY A 178 -12.68 10.72 -8.54
C GLY A 178 -13.74 9.85 -7.88
#